data_AF-A0A1R1XW20-F1
#
_entry.id   AF-A0A1R1XW20-F1
#
_cell.length_a   1.000
_cell.length_b   1.000
_cell.length_c   1.000
_cell.angle_alpha   90.00
_cell.angle_beta   90.00
_cell.angle_gamma   90.00
#
_symmetry.space_group_name_H-M   'P 1'
#
loop_
_entity.id
_entity.type
_entity.pdbx_description
1 polymer ?
#
loop_
_entity_poly.entity_id
_entity_poly.type
_entity_poly.pdbx_seq_one_letter_code
_entity_poly.pdbx_strand_id
1 'polypeptide(L)'
;RQSSSSTASTPFGVHGYDNKEEDMRAIFVAHGPSFKKMQTPSNPKQIHNYPKVNMLDIYNVLAKLLDVAPAPNDGTNSLVDGIVA
;
A
#
# COMPACT_ATOMS: atom_id res chain seq x y z
N ARG A 1 -34.49 -39.00 2.73
CA ARG A 1 -34.60 -37.62 2.20
C ARG A 1 -34.71 -36.67 3.40
N GLN A 2 -33.58 -36.22 3.95
CA GLN A 2 -33.56 -35.16 4.94
C GLN A 2 -33.04 -33.91 4.22
N SER A 3 -33.87 -32.88 4.10
CA SER A 3 -33.51 -31.60 3.52
C SER A 3 -32.72 -30.78 4.54
N SER A 4 -31.39 -30.86 4.48
CA SER A 4 -30.53 -29.88 5.15
C SER A 4 -30.63 -28.57 4.38
N SER A 5 -31.45 -27.63 4.85
CA SER A 5 -31.43 -26.25 4.34
C SER A 5 -30.11 -25.62 4.73
N SER A 6 -29.15 -25.60 3.80
CA SER A 6 -27.92 -24.82 3.93
C SER A 6 -28.32 -23.35 3.98
N THR A 7 -28.39 -22.77 5.18
CA THR A 7 -28.39 -21.32 5.32
C THR A 7 -27.06 -20.84 4.77
N ALA A 8 -27.06 -20.33 3.53
CA ALA A 8 -25.88 -19.74 2.93
C ALA A 8 -25.37 -18.64 3.88
N SER A 9 -24.21 -18.87 4.49
CA SER A 9 -23.56 -17.87 5.31
C SER A 9 -23.04 -16.78 4.36
N THR A 10 -23.80 -15.72 4.15
CA THR A 10 -23.32 -14.56 3.40
C THR A 10 -22.27 -13.84 4.26
N PRO A 11 -21.00 -13.77 3.82
CA PRO A 11 -19.98 -13.08 4.59
C PRO A 11 -20.24 -11.57 4.56
N PHE A 12 -20.14 -10.91 5.71
CA PHE A 12 -20.33 -9.45 5.85
C PHE A 12 -19.14 -8.62 5.35
N GLY A 13 -17.98 -9.27 5.17
CA GLY A 13 -16.77 -8.67 4.63
C GLY A 13 -15.86 -9.78 4.09
N VAL A 14 -15.23 -9.50 2.96
CA VAL A 14 -14.37 -10.44 2.23
C VAL A 14 -13.20 -9.69 1.62
N HIS A 15 -12.07 -10.37 1.46
CA HIS A 15 -10.87 -9.85 0.83
C HIS A 15 -10.14 -10.96 0.07
N GLY A 16 -9.09 -10.61 -0.68
CA GLY A 16 -8.31 -11.56 -1.47
C GLY A 16 -8.68 -11.61 -2.96
N TYR A 17 -9.51 -10.67 -3.41
CA TYR A 17 -9.76 -10.41 -4.83
C TYR A 17 -8.56 -9.69 -5.47
N ASP A 18 -8.69 -9.30 -6.75
CA ASP A 18 -7.66 -8.55 -7.46
C ASP A 18 -7.29 -7.27 -6.69
N ASN A 19 -5.99 -7.05 -6.49
CA ASN A 19 -5.46 -5.92 -5.73
C ASN A 19 -5.63 -4.58 -6.45
N LYS A 20 -6.05 -4.58 -7.72
CA LYS A 20 -6.38 -3.36 -8.48
C LYS A 20 -7.75 -2.79 -8.12
N GLU A 21 -8.64 -3.62 -7.58
CA GLU A 21 -9.97 -3.22 -7.14
C GLU A 21 -9.87 -2.18 -6.02
N GLU A 22 -10.74 -1.16 -6.05
CA GLU A 22 -10.65 -0.04 -5.13
C GLU A 22 -10.83 -0.47 -3.67
N ASP A 23 -11.74 -1.41 -3.42
CA ASP A 23 -12.03 -1.96 -2.10
C ASP A 23 -10.88 -2.79 -1.53
N MET A 24 -9.95 -3.26 -2.37
CA MET A 24 -8.77 -4.04 -1.96
C MET A 24 -7.53 -3.17 -1.71
N ARG A 25 -7.62 -1.84 -1.89
CA ARG A 25 -6.48 -0.94 -1.67
C ARG A 25 -6.20 -0.74 -0.19
N ALA A 26 -4.92 -0.86 0.19
CA ALA A 26 -4.45 -0.56 1.53
C ALA A 26 -4.15 0.95 1.71
N ILE A 27 -4.07 1.37 2.97
CA ILE A 27 -3.67 2.74 3.35
C ILE A 27 -2.17 2.76 3.66
N PHE A 28 -1.48 3.81 3.23
CA PHE A 28 -0.09 4.09 3.58
C PHE A 28 0.07 5.54 4.06
N VAL A 29 0.65 5.73 5.25
CA VAL A 29 0.93 7.03 5.85
C VAL A 29 2.35 7.02 6.42
N ALA A 30 3.13 8.06 6.11
CA ALA A 30 4.50 8.19 6.58
C ALA A 30 4.78 9.63 7.05
N HIS A 31 5.53 9.77 8.14
CA HIS A 31 5.94 11.05 8.71
C HIS A 31 7.28 10.90 9.45
N GLY A 32 8.18 11.86 9.27
CA GLY A 32 9.48 11.87 9.93
C GLY A 32 10.50 12.74 9.19
N PRO A 33 11.67 12.99 9.79
CA PRO A 33 12.69 13.86 9.23
C PRO A 33 13.30 13.31 7.93
N SER A 34 13.34 11.98 7.78
CA SER A 34 13.87 11.31 6.59
C SER A 34 12.89 11.24 5.42
N PHE A 35 11.64 11.65 5.61
CA PHE A 35 10.65 11.73 4.53
C PHE A 35 10.59 13.15 3.97
N LYS A 36 10.36 13.25 2.67
CA LYS A 36 10.12 14.54 2.03
C LYS A 36 8.89 15.20 2.64
N LYS A 37 8.94 16.52 2.78
CA LYS A 37 7.78 17.29 3.25
C LYS A 37 6.62 17.11 2.27
N MET A 38 5.44 16.85 2.82
CA MET A 38 4.22 16.70 2.03
C MET A 38 3.98 17.98 1.23
N GLN A 39 3.94 17.85 -0.09
CA GLN A 39 3.44 18.92 -0.94
C GLN A 39 1.92 18.83 -0.93
N THR A 40 1.25 19.93 -0.60
CA THR A 40 -0.20 20.02 -0.79
C THR A 40 -0.49 19.77 -2.26
N PRO A 41 -1.35 18.79 -2.61
CA PRO A 41 -1.70 18.55 -4.00
C PRO A 41 -2.25 19.83 -4.63
N SER A 42 -1.70 20.21 -5.77
CA SER A 42 -2.19 21.37 -6.53
C SER A 42 -3.60 21.13 -7.07
N ASN A 43 -3.99 19.86 -7.21
CA ASN A 43 -5.32 19.44 -7.63
C ASN A 43 -6.15 18.99 -6.41
N PRO A 44 -7.27 19.66 -6.10
CA PRO A 44 -8.13 19.27 -4.98
C PRO A 44 -8.83 17.91 -5.14
N LYS A 45 -8.81 17.30 -6.34
CA LYS A 45 -9.27 15.91 -6.57
C LYS A 45 -8.15 14.88 -6.36
N GLN A 46 -6.91 15.30 -6.20
CA GLN A 46 -5.79 14.40 -5.93
C GLN A 46 -5.78 14.03 -4.44
N ILE A 47 -6.21 12.81 -4.16
CA ILE A 47 -6.31 12.23 -2.81
C ILE A 47 -4.96 11.67 -2.30
N HIS A 48 -3.95 11.56 -3.18
CA HIS A 48 -2.65 10.97 -2.86
C HIS A 48 -1.54 12.02 -2.97
N ASN A 49 -0.77 12.19 -1.90
CA ASN A 49 0.30 13.20 -1.82
C ASN A 49 1.66 12.66 -2.30
N TYR A 50 1.67 11.43 -2.83
CA TYR A 50 2.86 10.66 -3.18
C TYR A 50 2.64 9.89 -4.50
N PRO A 51 3.72 9.45 -5.17
CA PRO A 51 3.62 8.55 -6.32
C PRO A 51 2.89 7.25 -5.94
N LYS A 52 2.47 6.50 -6.97
CA LYS A 52 1.84 5.19 -6.79
C LYS A 52 2.70 4.30 -5.87
N VAL A 53 2.09 3.80 -4.79
CA VAL A 53 2.72 2.91 -3.82
C VAL A 53 2.38 1.47 -4.19
N ASN A 54 3.40 0.62 -4.37
CA ASN A 54 3.20 -0.83 -4.41
C ASN A 54 3.77 -1.45 -3.13
N MET A 55 3.11 -2.50 -2.62
CA MET A 55 3.50 -3.15 -1.37
C MET A 55 4.94 -3.69 -1.40
N LEU A 56 5.42 -4.14 -2.57
CA LEU A 56 6.77 -4.67 -2.74
C LEU A 56 7.85 -3.60 -2.54
N ASP A 57 7.56 -2.33 -2.85
CA ASP A 57 8.54 -1.24 -2.76
C ASP A 57 8.82 -0.80 -1.30
N ILE A 58 7.93 -1.16 -0.36
CA ILE A 58 8.02 -0.74 1.06
C ILE A 58 9.28 -1.27 1.74
N TYR A 59 9.71 -2.49 1.39
CA TYR A 59 10.92 -3.07 1.96
C TYR A 59 12.16 -2.21 1.67
N ASN A 60 12.30 -1.71 0.44
CA ASN A 60 13.42 -0.86 0.05
C ASN A 60 13.38 0.51 0.76
N VAL A 61 12.18 1.04 1.03
CA VAL A 61 12.02 2.25 1.86
C VAL A 61 12.55 2.00 3.28
N LEU A 62 12.17 0.89 3.91
CA LEU A 62 12.64 0.56 5.26
C LEU A 62 14.16 0.36 5.30
N ALA A 63 14.72 -0.36 4.33
CA ALA A 63 16.17 -0.55 4.22
C ALA A 63 16.91 0.77 4.09
N LYS A 64 16.40 1.70 3.27
CA LYS A 64 16.98 3.04 3.10
C LYS A 64 16.90 3.87 4.39
N LEU A 65 15.79 3.81 5.12
CA LEU A 65 15.61 4.56 6.37
C LEU A 65 16.52 4.06 7.50
N LEU A 66 16.80 2.75 7.52
CA LEU A 66 17.67 2.11 8.50
C LEU A 66 19.15 2.13 8.10
N ASP A 67 19.48 2.66 6.92
CA ASP A 67 20.82 2.66 6.34
C ASP A 67 21.47 1.26 6.25
N VAL A 68 20.68 0.29 5.75
CA VAL A 68 21.13 -1.09 5.52
C VAL A 68 21.01 -1.45 4.04
N ALA A 69 21.90 -2.32 3.57
CA ALA A 69 21.80 -2.87 2.22
C ALA A 69 20.57 -3.80 2.12
N PRO A 70 19.64 -3.57 1.16
CA PRO A 70 18.51 -4.46 0.99
C PRO A 70 18.96 -5.84 0.45
N ALA A 71 18.34 -6.90 0.95
CA ALA A 71 18.46 -8.22 0.34
C ALA A 71 17.73 -8.26 -1.02
N PRO A 72 18.03 -9.23 -1.91
CA PRO A 72 17.31 -9.39 -3.17
C PRO A 72 15.79 -9.52 -2.94
N ASN A 73 15.01 -8.70 -3.63
CA ASN A 73 13.56 -8.64 -3.53
C ASN A 73 12.93 -8.11 -4.83
N ASP A 74 11.61 -8.24 -4.97
CA ASP A 74 10.86 -7.87 -6.18
C ASP A 74 10.44 -6.38 -6.22
N GLY A 75 10.82 -5.60 -5.20
CA GLY A 75 10.54 -4.18 -5.12
C GLY A 75 11.47 -3.33 -5.99
N THR A 76 10.98 -2.15 -6.36
CA THR A 76 11.73 -1.12 -7.07
C THR A 76 12.13 0.00 -6.13
N ASN A 77 13.07 0.87 -6.55
CA ASN A 77 13.45 2.06 -5.79
C ASN A 77 12.60 3.30 -6.11
N SER A 78 11.64 3.19 -7.03
CA SER A 78 10.79 4.30 -7.48
C SER A 78 10.09 5.01 -6.31
N LEU A 79 9.64 4.24 -5.33
CA LEU A 79 9.00 4.79 -4.13
C LEU A 79 10.01 5.48 -3.21
N VAL A 80 11.19 4.87 -3.02
CA VAL A 80 12.29 5.44 -2.20
C VAL A 80 12.65 6.82 -2.73
N ASP A 81 12.93 6.92 -4.02
CA ASP A 81 13.28 8.17 -4.70
C ASP A 81 12.14 9.19 -4.64
N GLY A 82 10.90 8.72 -4.57
CA GLY A 82 9.70 9.54 -4.47
C GLY A 82 9.49 10.18 -3.10
N ILE A 83 9.74 9.44 -2.01
CA ILE A 83 9.25 9.82 -0.67
C ILE A 83 10.35 10.04 0.38
N VAL A 84 11.54 9.48 0.19
CA VAL A 84 12.68 9.63 1.13
C VAL A 84 13.51 10.85 0.70
N ALA A 85 13.92 11.67 1.67
CA ALA A 85 14.67 12.91 1.47
C ALA A 85 16.17 12.66 1.19
#